data_AF-A0A371Q029-F1
#
_entry.id   AF-A0A371Q029-F1
#
_cell.length_a   1.000
_cell.length_b   1.000
_cell.length_c   1.000
_cell.angle_alpha   90.00
_cell.angle_beta   90.00
_cell.angle_gamma   90.00
#
_symmetry.space_group_name_H-M   'P 1'
#
loop_
_entity.id
_entity.type
_entity.pdbx_description
1 polymer ?
#
loop_
_entity_poly.entity_id
_entity_poly.type
_entity_poly.pdbx_seq_one_letter_code
_entity_poly.pdbx_strand_id
1 'polypeptide(L)'
;MVIASAVGGALAVLLASSLIKGALGNGGGDDGSGGGGGGGKKDAGGRPGTGHSSATTPATSAAPVTSGPTPTGPKPLYRDKHLTWQAPDCTAGTAFQFLDLDQPSIRGGYIDTGMGADLDYVGCPGPSYGGRAVIWPNNEDLQSFRVKIGTAGPGTDTADACRAAADERPVGAHVPAAKITAGTVWCVITTDNQVAKVVFTDVDASRTQGLGTSARNPTFELSVTLWGAP
;
A
#
# COMPACT_ATOMS: atom_id res chain seq x y z
N MET A 1 10.48 60.57 -1.78
CA MET A 1 11.46 60.40 -0.68
C MET A 1 12.04 59.01 -0.83
N VAL A 2 13.33 58.93 -1.15
CA VAL A 2 14.10 57.70 -1.36
C VAL A 2 14.50 57.13 0.00
N ILE A 3 14.35 55.83 0.25
CA ILE A 3 15.40 54.95 0.84
C ILE A 3 15.19 53.52 0.32
N ALA A 4 16.20 53.00 -0.37
CA ALA A 4 16.40 51.60 -0.70
C ALA A 4 17.10 50.86 0.47
N SER A 5 16.88 49.56 0.62
CA SER A 5 17.98 48.65 1.01
C SER A 5 17.67 47.21 0.63
N ALA A 6 18.58 46.66 -0.17
CA ALA A 6 18.71 45.25 -0.50
C ALA A 6 19.72 44.63 0.46
N VAL A 7 19.43 43.43 0.97
CA VAL A 7 20.40 42.49 1.58
C VAL A 7 19.77 41.10 1.32
N GLY A 8 20.33 40.16 0.56
CA GLY A 8 21.74 39.83 0.40
C GLY A 8 22.09 38.69 1.37
N GLY A 9 21.67 37.46 1.06
CA GLY A 9 21.99 36.28 1.87
C GLY A 9 22.22 35.06 0.99
N ALA A 10 23.48 34.73 0.77
CA ALA A 10 23.94 33.56 0.02
C ALA A 10 24.27 32.39 0.98
N LEU A 11 23.88 31.19 0.54
CA LEU A 11 24.46 29.84 0.73
C LEU A 11 25.16 29.45 2.05
N ALA A 12 24.71 28.33 2.60
CA ALA A 12 25.59 27.20 2.94
C ALA A 12 24.80 25.87 2.91
N VAL A 13 24.98 25.08 1.86
CA VAL A 13 24.61 23.65 1.85
C VAL A 13 25.78 22.90 2.45
N LEU A 14 25.60 22.30 3.63
CA LEU A 14 26.55 21.36 4.21
C LEU A 14 26.09 19.94 3.90
N LEU A 15 26.62 19.37 2.82
CA LEU A 15 26.60 17.93 2.55
C LEU A 15 27.58 17.24 3.51
N ALA A 16 27.06 16.57 4.53
CA ALA A 16 27.84 15.67 5.37
C ALA A 16 27.56 14.21 4.95
N SER A 17 28.30 13.76 3.94
CA SER A 17 28.34 12.36 3.52
C SER A 17 29.05 11.50 4.57
N SER A 18 28.28 10.74 5.35
CA SER A 18 28.83 9.72 6.25
C SER A 18 28.81 8.36 5.55
N LEU A 19 29.89 8.04 4.85
CA LEU A 19 30.22 6.68 4.45
C LEU A 19 30.63 5.88 5.69
N ILE A 20 29.84 4.90 6.10
CA ILE A 20 30.35 3.79 6.92
C ILE A 20 30.54 2.60 5.98
N LYS A 21 31.79 2.44 5.57
CA LYS A 21 32.36 1.23 4.98
C LYS A 21 32.86 0.32 6.09
N GLY A 22 32.47 -0.95 6.02
CA GLY A 22 33.20 -2.07 6.61
C GLY A 22 32.35 -2.90 7.55
N ALA A 23 32.54 -4.21 7.67
CA ALA A 23 33.30 -5.19 6.90
C ALA A 23 32.95 -6.56 7.48
N LEU A 24 32.80 -7.56 6.61
CA LEU A 24 33.28 -8.94 6.75
C LEU A 24 32.98 -9.69 8.08
N GLY A 25 32.03 -10.63 7.99
CA GLY A 25 31.96 -11.82 8.85
C GLY A 25 31.76 -13.06 7.97
N ASN A 26 32.87 -13.74 7.67
CA ASN A 26 32.98 -14.96 6.88
C ASN A 26 32.91 -16.19 7.82
N GLY A 27 32.26 -17.27 7.37
CA GLY A 27 32.31 -18.60 7.98
C GLY A 27 30.98 -19.34 7.73
N GLY A 28 30.87 -20.41 6.94
CA GLY A 28 31.84 -21.43 6.54
C GLY A 28 31.49 -22.73 7.25
N GLY A 29 31.21 -23.81 6.50
CA GLY A 29 31.24 -25.19 6.98
C GLY A 29 29.93 -25.99 6.90
N ASP A 30 29.70 -26.58 5.73
CA ASP A 30 29.60 -28.03 5.43
C ASP A 30 28.99 -29.06 6.41
N ASP A 31 28.37 -30.06 5.74
CA ASP A 31 28.22 -31.49 6.06
C ASP A 31 27.13 -31.98 7.03
N GLY A 32 26.33 -32.93 6.54
CA GLY A 32 25.49 -33.78 7.41
C GLY A 32 24.47 -34.66 6.70
N SER A 33 24.94 -35.72 6.03
CA SER A 33 24.11 -36.85 5.58
C SER A 33 23.61 -37.72 6.74
N GLY A 34 22.49 -38.41 6.52
CA GLY A 34 22.04 -39.60 7.27
C GLY A 34 20.72 -39.37 8.01
N GLY A 35 19.70 -40.23 7.96
CA GLY A 35 19.56 -41.57 7.42
C GLY A 35 18.56 -42.35 8.28
N GLY A 36 17.72 -43.19 7.67
CA GLY A 36 17.30 -44.46 8.26
C GLY A 36 15.85 -44.62 8.77
N GLY A 37 15.24 -45.73 8.32
CA GLY A 37 14.10 -46.42 8.93
C GLY A 37 12.81 -46.30 8.10
N GLY A 38 12.42 -47.25 7.23
CA GLY A 38 12.17 -48.68 7.51
C GLY A 38 10.78 -48.84 8.13
N GLY A 39 9.84 -49.67 7.68
CA GLY A 39 9.72 -50.65 6.61
C GLY A 39 8.29 -51.21 6.64
N GLY A 40 7.85 -51.90 5.58
CA GLY A 40 6.55 -52.56 5.58
C GLY A 40 6.04 -52.99 4.21
N LYS A 41 6.68 -54.01 3.60
CA LYS A 41 6.07 -54.83 2.55
C LYS A 41 5.13 -55.86 3.18
N LYS A 42 4.01 -56.18 2.51
CA LYS A 42 3.63 -57.55 2.17
C LYS A 42 2.58 -57.57 1.04
N ASP A 43 2.87 -58.44 0.08
CA ASP A 43 2.18 -58.66 -1.19
C ASP A 43 0.94 -59.56 -1.08
N ALA A 44 0.20 -59.56 -2.19
CA ALA A 44 -0.42 -60.71 -2.87
C ALA A 44 -1.91 -61.02 -2.68
N GLY A 45 -2.67 -60.84 -3.77
CA GLY A 45 -3.33 -61.97 -4.44
C GLY A 45 -4.86 -61.94 -4.57
N GLY A 46 -5.37 -61.91 -5.81
CA GLY A 46 -6.70 -62.47 -6.15
C GLY A 46 -7.56 -61.69 -7.17
N ARG A 47 -7.44 -62.02 -8.47
CA ARG A 47 -8.48 -61.85 -9.53
C ARG A 47 -9.22 -63.22 -9.68
N PRO A 48 -10.28 -63.45 -10.49
CA PRO A 48 -11.08 -62.57 -11.36
C PRO A 48 -12.62 -62.83 -11.35
N GLY A 49 -13.39 -61.96 -12.00
CA GLY A 49 -14.80 -62.22 -12.36
C GLY A 49 -15.17 -61.53 -13.67
N THR A 50 -15.33 -62.32 -14.74
CA THR A 50 -15.77 -61.92 -16.08
C THR A 50 -17.29 -61.93 -16.19
N GLY A 51 -17.88 -60.90 -16.81
CA GLY A 51 -19.28 -60.89 -17.24
C GLY A 51 -19.49 -59.86 -18.36
N HIS A 52 -19.94 -60.33 -19.51
CA HIS A 52 -20.14 -59.58 -20.76
C HIS A 52 -21.46 -58.79 -20.80
N SER A 53 -21.45 -57.72 -21.62
CA SER A 53 -22.44 -57.36 -22.68
C SER A 53 -22.99 -55.94 -22.64
N SER A 54 -22.58 -55.20 -23.67
CA SER A 54 -23.21 -54.12 -24.44
C SER A 54 -24.45 -53.39 -23.89
N ALA A 55 -24.33 -52.07 -23.80
CA ALA A 55 -25.38 -51.14 -24.17
C ALA A 55 -24.79 -49.84 -24.76
N THR A 56 -25.43 -49.42 -25.84
CA THR A 56 -25.08 -48.39 -26.82
C THR A 56 -25.43 -46.97 -26.33
N THR A 57 -24.51 -46.01 -26.58
CA THR A 57 -24.56 -44.51 -26.72
C THR A 57 -25.74 -43.67 -26.18
N PRO A 58 -25.57 -42.36 -25.80
CA PRO A 58 -25.03 -41.32 -26.70
C PRO A 58 -23.92 -40.43 -26.12
N ALA A 59 -23.01 -40.04 -27.02
CA ALA A 59 -22.04 -38.99 -26.83
C ALA A 59 -22.74 -37.67 -26.47
N THR A 60 -22.48 -37.15 -25.27
CA THR A 60 -22.73 -35.73 -25.00
C THR A 60 -21.49 -35.00 -25.48
N SER A 61 -21.60 -34.39 -26.66
CA SER A 61 -20.64 -33.39 -27.13
C SER A 61 -20.50 -32.34 -26.02
N ALA A 62 -19.40 -32.39 -25.27
CA ALA A 62 -18.98 -31.28 -24.44
C ALA A 62 -18.72 -30.13 -25.40
N ALA A 63 -19.61 -29.13 -25.37
CA ALA A 63 -19.35 -27.87 -26.06
C ALA A 63 -17.97 -27.37 -25.61
N PRO A 64 -17.14 -26.84 -26.53
CA PRO A 64 -15.88 -26.25 -26.15
C PRO A 64 -16.17 -25.18 -25.11
N VAL A 65 -15.57 -25.32 -23.93
CA VAL A 65 -15.57 -24.28 -22.91
C VAL A 65 -15.00 -23.07 -23.62
N THR A 66 -15.88 -22.12 -23.95
CA THR A 66 -15.47 -20.89 -24.59
C THR A 66 -14.68 -20.17 -23.50
N SER A 67 -13.36 -20.30 -23.55
CA SER A 67 -12.45 -19.51 -22.74
C SER A 67 -12.78 -18.07 -23.06
N GLY A 68 -13.62 -17.46 -22.22
CA GLY A 68 -13.93 -16.05 -22.29
C GLY A 68 -12.62 -15.27 -22.30
N PRO A 69 -12.60 -14.09 -22.93
CA PRO A 69 -11.38 -13.30 -22.99
C PRO A 69 -10.82 -13.11 -21.58
N THR A 70 -9.59 -13.58 -21.37
CA THR A 70 -8.82 -13.26 -20.16
C THR A 70 -8.80 -11.75 -20.04
N PRO A 71 -9.24 -11.16 -18.90
CA PRO A 71 -9.24 -9.71 -18.76
C PRO A 71 -7.83 -9.17 -19.00
N THR A 72 -7.66 -8.37 -20.05
CA THR A 72 -6.38 -7.80 -20.49
C THR A 72 -5.92 -6.62 -19.64
N GLY A 73 -6.38 -6.55 -18.39
CA GLY A 73 -6.07 -5.44 -17.48
C GLY A 73 -4.84 -5.72 -16.62
N PRO A 74 -4.26 -4.68 -16.00
CA PRO A 74 -3.16 -4.83 -15.07
C PRO A 74 -3.47 -5.86 -13.98
N LYS A 75 -2.55 -6.79 -13.75
CA LYS A 75 -2.73 -7.83 -12.73
C LYS A 75 -2.61 -7.21 -11.33
N PRO A 76 -3.49 -7.56 -10.38
CA PRO A 76 -3.32 -7.20 -8.98
C PRO A 76 -2.00 -7.77 -8.44
N LEU A 77 -1.19 -6.93 -7.80
CA LEU A 77 0.00 -7.36 -7.06
C LEU A 77 -0.39 -7.87 -5.67
N TYR A 78 -1.35 -7.20 -5.03
CA TYR A 78 -2.06 -7.71 -3.86
C TYR A 78 -3.50 -7.19 -3.82
N ARG A 79 -4.35 -7.89 -3.07
CA ARG A 79 -5.77 -7.53 -2.87
C ARG A 79 -6.10 -7.52 -1.40
N ASP A 80 -7.01 -6.63 -1.03
CA ASP A 80 -7.64 -6.52 0.29
C ASP A 80 -6.65 -6.62 1.46
N LYS A 81 -5.49 -5.99 1.31
CA LYS A 81 -4.48 -5.92 2.36
C LYS A 81 -4.97 -4.96 3.45
N HIS A 82 -5.16 -5.50 4.65
CA HIS A 82 -5.57 -4.72 5.79
C HIS A 82 -4.38 -3.98 6.43
N LEU A 83 -4.58 -2.69 6.72
CA LEU A 83 -3.59 -1.82 7.36
C LEU A 83 -4.28 -0.94 8.40
N THR A 84 -3.59 -0.66 9.52
CA THR A 84 -4.06 0.31 10.51
C THR A 84 -3.18 1.55 10.49
N TRP A 85 -3.78 2.68 10.10
CA TRP A 85 -3.12 3.98 10.08
C TRP A 85 -3.40 4.75 11.37
N GLN A 86 -2.48 4.61 12.32
CA GLN A 86 -2.59 5.21 13.64
C GLN A 86 -2.66 6.73 13.56
N ALA A 87 -3.45 7.31 14.45
CA ALA A 87 -3.47 8.74 14.67
C ALA A 87 -2.06 9.27 15.03
N PRO A 88 -1.53 10.28 14.32
CA PRO A 88 -0.24 10.86 14.64
C PRO A 88 -0.31 11.60 15.99
N ASP A 89 0.72 11.40 16.83
CA ASP A 89 0.88 12.06 18.12
C ASP A 89 1.92 13.18 18.02
N CYS A 90 1.44 14.40 18.30
CA CYS A 90 2.23 15.62 18.20
C CYS A 90 3.22 15.82 19.35
N THR A 91 3.18 14.97 20.38
CA THR A 91 4.02 15.08 21.58
C THR A 91 5.08 13.99 21.68
N ALA A 92 4.82 12.82 21.10
CA ALA A 92 5.71 11.67 21.15
C ALA A 92 6.65 11.54 19.94
N GLY A 93 6.85 12.60 19.15
CA GLY A 93 7.73 12.58 17.97
C GLY A 93 7.19 11.75 16.79
N THR A 94 5.91 11.39 16.79
CA THR A 94 5.22 10.64 15.72
C THR A 94 4.18 11.51 15.01
N ALA A 95 4.47 12.80 14.87
CA ALA A 95 3.59 13.78 14.25
C ALA A 95 3.29 13.48 12.77
N PHE A 96 4.08 12.59 12.15
CA PHE A 96 3.91 12.13 10.79
C PHE A 96 3.82 10.60 10.76
N GLN A 97 2.90 10.12 9.93
CA GLN A 97 2.76 8.71 9.58
C GLN A 97 2.76 8.61 8.06
N PHE A 98 3.58 7.72 7.52
CA PHE A 98 3.81 7.55 6.09
C PHE A 98 3.17 6.24 5.64
N LEU A 99 2.27 6.30 4.67
CA LEU A 99 1.67 5.13 4.03
C LEU A 99 2.35 4.90 2.69
N ASP A 100 3.01 3.74 2.59
CA ASP A 100 3.57 3.19 1.35
C ASP A 100 2.59 2.12 0.85
N LEU A 101 2.08 2.29 -0.37
CA LEU A 101 1.14 1.39 -1.02
C LEU A 101 1.88 0.38 -1.90
N ASP A 102 3.02 0.76 -2.49
CA ASP A 102 3.86 -0.14 -3.29
C ASP A 102 4.41 -1.29 -2.42
N GLN A 103 4.72 -0.99 -1.15
CA GLN A 103 4.92 -1.94 -0.07
C GLN A 103 3.94 -1.66 1.07
N PRO A 104 2.80 -2.38 1.17
CA PRO A 104 1.68 -2.02 2.03
C PRO A 104 2.09 -1.98 3.51
N SER A 105 2.48 -0.79 3.96
CA SER A 105 3.13 -0.58 5.25
C SER A 105 2.92 0.85 5.71
N ILE A 106 2.95 1.03 7.03
CA ILE A 106 2.81 2.34 7.67
C ILE A 106 3.99 2.54 8.59
N ARG A 107 4.62 3.71 8.51
CA ARG A 107 5.82 4.04 9.29
C ARG A 107 5.62 5.39 9.97
N GLY A 108 5.93 5.46 11.26
CA GLY A 108 6.04 6.73 11.97
C GLY A 108 7.44 7.32 11.78
N GLY A 109 7.55 8.65 11.69
CA GLY A 109 8.86 9.29 11.59
C GLY A 109 8.78 10.81 11.51
N TYR A 110 9.93 11.42 11.27
CA TYR A 110 10.03 12.81 10.83
C TYR A 110 9.89 12.86 9.29
N ILE A 111 9.48 14.01 8.73
CA ILE A 111 9.45 14.22 7.26
C ILE A 111 10.84 13.92 6.71
N ASP A 112 10.99 12.74 6.12
CA ASP A 112 12.12 12.41 5.26
C ASP A 112 11.52 12.09 3.89
N THR A 113 11.74 13.01 2.96
CA THR A 113 11.12 13.06 1.63
C THR A 113 11.56 11.94 0.69
N GLY A 114 12.40 11.01 1.15
CA GLY A 114 12.99 9.94 0.32
C GLY A 114 12.47 8.52 0.59
N MET A 115 11.43 8.32 1.40
CA MET A 115 11.09 6.98 1.92
C MET A 115 10.15 6.13 1.05
N GLY A 116 9.81 6.55 -0.18
CA GLY A 116 8.89 5.79 -1.06
C GLY A 116 7.44 5.76 -0.55
N ALA A 117 7.09 6.63 0.40
CA ALA A 117 5.71 6.76 0.86
C ALA A 117 4.87 7.45 -0.21
N ASP A 118 3.61 7.04 -0.34
CA ASP A 118 2.65 7.66 -1.25
C ASP A 118 1.87 8.76 -0.57
N LEU A 119 1.46 8.54 0.69
CA LEU A 119 0.61 9.45 1.44
C LEU A 119 1.19 9.75 2.82
N ASP A 120 1.13 11.02 3.20
CA ASP A 120 1.55 11.48 4.52
C ASP A 120 0.32 11.83 5.34
N TYR A 121 0.27 11.35 6.59
CA TYR A 121 -0.73 11.72 7.58
C TYR A 121 -0.06 12.52 8.70
N VAL A 122 -0.41 13.81 8.76
CA VAL A 122 0.25 14.79 9.63
C VAL A 122 -0.70 15.24 10.72
N GLY A 123 -0.33 15.02 11.98
CA GLY A 123 -1.18 15.24 13.15
C GLY A 123 -1.30 16.69 13.58
N CYS A 124 -0.19 17.43 13.52
CA CYS A 124 -0.11 18.84 13.93
C CYS A 124 0.53 19.68 12.84
N PRO A 125 -0.12 19.78 11.68
CA PRO A 125 0.33 20.74 10.69
C PRO A 125 0.18 22.14 11.30
N GLY A 126 1.11 23.04 11.01
CA GLY A 126 1.14 24.39 11.58
C GLY A 126 -0.17 25.19 11.33
N PRO A 127 -0.27 26.44 11.83
CA PRO A 127 -1.49 27.23 11.78
C PRO A 127 -2.08 27.40 10.37
N SER A 128 -1.27 27.30 9.32
CA SER A 128 -1.69 27.29 7.91
C SER A 128 -2.75 26.23 7.57
N TYR A 129 -2.87 25.17 8.38
CA TYR A 129 -3.81 24.06 8.19
C TYR A 129 -4.90 24.03 9.28
N GLY A 130 -5.08 25.14 10.00
CA GLY A 130 -6.06 25.25 11.08
C GLY A 130 -5.75 24.37 12.29
N GLY A 131 -4.50 23.87 12.41
CA GLY A 131 -4.05 23.03 13.53
C GLY A 131 -4.72 21.66 13.61
N ARG A 132 -5.33 21.18 12.52
CA ARG A 132 -6.03 19.88 12.46
C ARG A 132 -5.27 18.94 11.57
N ALA A 133 -5.29 17.65 11.91
CA ALA A 133 -4.59 16.67 11.12
C ALA A 133 -5.10 16.56 9.68
N VAL A 134 -4.18 16.32 8.76
CA VAL A 134 -4.43 16.28 7.32
C VAL A 134 -3.69 15.10 6.69
N ILE A 135 -4.25 14.59 5.60
CA ILE A 135 -3.59 13.63 4.71
C ILE A 135 -3.27 14.32 3.40
N TRP A 136 -2.07 14.15 2.88
CA TRP A 136 -1.66 14.68 1.58
C TRP A 136 -0.81 13.69 0.79
N PRO A 137 -0.76 13.80 -0.55
CA PRO A 137 0.17 13.02 -1.34
C PRO A 137 1.62 13.46 -1.07
N ASN A 138 2.53 12.50 -0.89
CA ASN A 138 3.95 12.74 -0.72
C ASN A 138 4.58 13.13 -2.07
N ASN A 139 4.50 14.41 -2.40
CA ASN A 139 4.93 14.99 -3.68
C ASN A 139 6.08 16.00 -3.50
N GLU A 140 6.80 15.93 -2.38
CA GLU A 140 7.83 16.93 -2.05
C GLU A 140 9.04 16.87 -2.99
N ASP A 141 9.32 15.71 -3.59
CA ASP A 141 10.39 15.58 -4.59
C ASP A 141 9.82 15.64 -6.03
N LEU A 142 9.86 16.84 -6.61
CA LEU A 142 9.18 17.20 -7.88
C LEU A 142 9.76 16.51 -9.14
N GLN A 143 10.71 15.58 -8.99
CA GLN A 143 11.48 14.99 -10.10
C GLN A 143 11.03 13.59 -10.52
N SER A 144 10.18 12.91 -9.74
CA SER A 144 9.58 11.61 -10.09
C SER A 144 8.05 11.71 -10.09
N PHE A 145 7.37 10.69 -10.62
CA PHE A 145 5.92 10.70 -10.84
C PHE A 145 5.17 11.20 -9.61
N ARG A 146 4.30 12.21 -9.81
CA ARG A 146 3.49 12.74 -8.72
C ARG A 146 2.43 11.73 -8.32
N VAL A 147 2.38 11.42 -7.03
CA VAL A 147 1.26 10.72 -6.43
C VAL A 147 -0.01 11.51 -6.73
N LYS A 148 -0.99 10.83 -7.32
CA LYS A 148 -2.32 11.39 -7.59
C LYS A 148 -3.34 10.66 -6.75
N ILE A 149 -4.33 11.39 -6.24
CA ILE A 149 -5.38 10.81 -5.41
C ILE A 149 -6.72 11.36 -5.88
N GLY A 150 -7.68 10.46 -6.09
CA GLY A 150 -9.05 10.83 -6.40
C GLY A 150 -10.09 9.99 -5.68
N THR A 151 -11.30 10.54 -5.58
CA THR A 151 -12.44 9.84 -4.98
C THR A 151 -13.03 8.83 -5.94
N ALA A 152 -13.40 7.66 -5.42
CA ALA A 152 -14.02 6.60 -6.19
C ALA A 152 -15.30 6.08 -5.50
N GLY A 153 -16.12 5.35 -6.25
CA GLY A 153 -17.28 4.66 -5.69
C GLY A 153 -16.90 3.29 -5.14
N PRO A 154 -17.76 2.66 -4.31
CA PRO A 154 -17.49 1.31 -3.77
C PRO A 154 -17.30 0.26 -4.88
N GLY A 155 -17.98 0.42 -6.01
CA GLY A 155 -17.93 -0.48 -7.17
C GLY A 155 -16.70 -0.34 -8.06
N THR A 156 -15.73 0.53 -7.74
CA THR A 156 -14.46 0.59 -8.49
C THR A 156 -13.62 -0.63 -8.19
N ASP A 157 -13.43 -1.54 -9.14
CA ASP A 157 -12.80 -2.86 -8.94
C ASP A 157 -11.71 -3.22 -9.98
N THR A 158 -11.41 -2.29 -10.89
CA THR A 158 -10.35 -2.41 -11.90
C THR A 158 -9.33 -1.30 -11.79
N ALA A 159 -8.10 -1.57 -12.27
CA ALA A 159 -7.03 -0.59 -12.33
C ALA A 159 -7.41 0.63 -13.17
N ASP A 160 -8.03 0.42 -14.34
CA ASP A 160 -8.39 1.51 -15.27
C ASP A 160 -9.45 2.43 -14.68
N ALA A 161 -10.51 1.87 -14.08
CA ALA A 161 -11.55 2.66 -13.42
C ALA A 161 -10.99 3.44 -12.23
N CYS A 162 -10.02 2.85 -11.52
CA CYS A 162 -9.39 3.51 -10.38
C CYS A 162 -8.42 4.61 -10.82
N ARG A 163 -7.63 4.40 -11.87
CA ARG A 163 -6.77 5.42 -12.48
C ARG A 163 -7.59 6.60 -12.99
N ALA A 164 -8.67 6.34 -13.73
CA ALA A 164 -9.60 7.38 -14.17
C ALA A 164 -10.16 8.18 -12.99
N ALA A 165 -10.53 7.52 -11.89
CA ALA A 165 -10.99 8.20 -10.68
C ALA A 165 -9.91 9.12 -10.07
N ALA A 166 -8.65 8.65 -10.03
CA ALA A 166 -7.51 9.44 -9.53
C ALA A 166 -7.25 10.69 -10.37
N ASP A 167 -7.44 10.62 -11.69
CA ASP A 167 -7.23 11.74 -12.61
C ASP A 167 -8.42 12.72 -12.65
N GLU A 168 -9.65 12.21 -12.65
CA GLU A 168 -10.86 13.01 -12.91
C GLU A 168 -11.50 13.60 -11.65
N ARG A 169 -11.27 13.00 -10.48
CA ARG A 169 -11.98 13.34 -9.24
C ARG A 169 -11.03 13.60 -8.07
N PRO A 170 -10.10 14.58 -8.17
CA PRO A 170 -9.06 14.78 -7.18
C PRO A 170 -9.61 15.11 -5.79
N VAL A 171 -9.01 14.56 -4.73
CA VAL A 171 -9.39 14.82 -3.32
C VAL A 171 -8.86 16.16 -2.78
N GLY A 172 -8.02 16.85 -3.55
CA GLY A 172 -7.30 18.06 -3.15
C GLY A 172 -5.94 17.77 -2.51
N ALA A 173 -5.08 18.79 -2.41
CA ALA A 173 -3.70 18.62 -1.93
C ALA A 173 -3.59 18.34 -0.43
N HIS A 174 -4.57 18.76 0.37
CA HIS A 174 -4.56 18.56 1.83
C HIS A 174 -5.97 18.20 2.28
N VAL A 175 -6.20 16.93 2.62
CA VAL A 175 -7.50 16.42 3.04
C VAL A 175 -7.57 16.45 4.55
N PRO A 176 -8.50 17.21 5.17
CA PRO A 176 -8.67 17.16 6.62
C PRO A 176 -9.07 15.75 7.06
N ALA A 177 -8.25 15.13 7.91
CA ALA A 177 -8.44 13.74 8.34
C ALA A 177 -9.81 13.52 9.01
N ALA A 178 -10.29 14.54 9.74
CA ALA A 178 -11.61 14.52 10.39
C ALA A 178 -12.81 14.51 9.43
N LYS A 179 -12.61 14.69 8.11
CA LYS A 179 -13.67 14.59 7.09
C LYS A 179 -13.76 13.21 6.45
N ILE A 180 -12.82 12.32 6.75
CA ILE A 180 -12.79 10.97 6.21
C ILE A 180 -13.72 10.11 7.05
N THR A 181 -14.57 9.32 6.40
CA THR A 181 -15.56 8.46 7.05
C THR A 181 -15.39 7.01 6.60
N ALA A 182 -15.91 6.07 7.37
CA ALA A 182 -15.96 4.69 6.94
C ALA A 182 -16.73 4.57 5.60
N GLY A 183 -16.25 3.70 4.71
CA GLY A 183 -16.74 3.55 3.35
C GLY A 183 -16.18 4.56 2.35
N THR A 184 -15.36 5.53 2.76
CA THR A 184 -14.62 6.38 1.81
C THR A 184 -13.69 5.50 0.97
N VAL A 185 -13.69 5.72 -0.35
CA VAL A 185 -12.81 5.02 -1.30
C VAL A 185 -11.96 6.04 -2.03
N TRP A 186 -10.65 5.86 -1.96
CA TRP A 186 -9.68 6.59 -2.74
C TRP A 186 -9.02 5.69 -3.76
N CYS A 187 -8.73 6.30 -4.90
CA CYS A 187 -7.85 5.74 -5.91
C CYS A 187 -6.57 6.56 -5.94
N VAL A 188 -5.44 5.87 -5.85
CA VAL A 188 -4.11 6.47 -5.75
C VAL A 188 -3.27 5.96 -6.92
N ILE A 189 -2.62 6.87 -7.64
CA ILE A 189 -1.49 6.52 -8.50
C ILE A 189 -0.24 6.70 -7.65
N THR A 190 0.50 5.62 -7.42
CA THR A 190 1.64 5.56 -6.50
C THR A 190 2.90 6.18 -7.10
N THR A 191 3.95 6.29 -6.29
CA THR A 191 5.28 6.74 -6.74
C THR A 191 5.88 5.86 -7.84
N ASP A 192 5.61 4.54 -7.80
CA ASP A 192 5.99 3.58 -8.86
C ASP A 192 5.03 3.56 -10.06
N ASN A 193 4.14 4.55 -10.17
CA ASN A 193 3.09 4.63 -11.21
C ASN A 193 2.16 3.39 -11.22
N GLN A 194 2.02 2.72 -10.09
CA GLN A 194 1.05 1.66 -9.88
C GLN A 194 -0.31 2.27 -9.51
N VAL A 195 -1.37 1.47 -9.50
CA VAL A 195 -2.71 1.95 -9.16
C VAL A 195 -3.17 1.24 -7.90
N ALA A 196 -3.55 2.00 -6.88
CA ALA A 196 -4.08 1.47 -5.63
C ALA A 196 -5.51 1.93 -5.40
N LYS A 197 -6.37 1.02 -4.94
CA LYS A 197 -7.65 1.33 -4.30
C LYS A 197 -7.45 1.24 -2.80
N VAL A 198 -7.75 2.32 -2.09
CA VAL A 198 -7.73 2.40 -0.62
C VAL A 198 -9.17 2.59 -0.15
N VAL A 199 -9.65 1.66 0.67
CA VAL A 199 -10.98 1.75 1.31
C VAL A 199 -10.76 2.02 2.79
N PHE A 200 -11.33 3.10 3.31
CA PHE A 200 -11.40 3.37 4.74
C PHE A 200 -12.52 2.51 5.33
N THR A 201 -12.15 1.36 5.87
CA THR A 201 -13.11 0.36 6.39
C THR A 201 -13.67 0.76 7.76
N ASP A 202 -12.87 1.44 8.57
CA ASP A 202 -13.30 2.01 9.86
C ASP A 202 -12.54 3.32 10.15
N VAL A 203 -13.14 4.19 10.97
CA VAL A 203 -12.58 5.47 11.40
C VAL A 203 -12.83 5.66 12.89
N ASP A 204 -11.79 5.45 13.69
CA ASP A 204 -11.85 5.62 15.14
C ASP A 204 -11.38 7.02 15.53
N ALA A 205 -12.32 7.94 15.72
CA ALA A 205 -12.05 9.29 16.25
C ALA A 205 -11.91 9.33 17.79
N SER A 206 -12.07 8.18 18.47
CA SER A 206 -12.04 8.06 19.92
C SER A 206 -10.67 7.66 20.47
N ARG A 207 -9.89 6.87 19.72
CA ARG A 207 -8.50 6.50 20.03
C ARG A 207 -7.59 7.72 19.97
N THR A 208 -7.50 8.39 21.11
CA THR A 208 -6.73 9.61 21.30
C THR A 208 -5.93 9.49 22.57
N GLN A 209 -4.65 9.16 22.42
CA GLN A 209 -3.66 9.54 23.42
C GLN A 209 -2.79 10.63 22.81
N GLY A 210 -2.85 11.81 23.42
CA GLY A 210 -2.13 13.01 23.02
C GLY A 210 -2.42 14.09 24.04
N LEU A 211 -1.62 14.13 25.11
CA LEU A 211 -1.63 15.23 26.08
C LEU A 211 -0.89 16.42 25.46
N GLY A 212 -1.59 17.37 24.84
CA GLY A 212 -0.92 18.63 24.44
C GLY A 212 -1.63 19.49 23.40
N THR A 213 -2.55 18.93 22.60
CA THR A 213 -3.45 19.72 21.75
C THR A 213 -4.82 19.06 21.78
N SER A 214 -5.90 19.84 21.86
CA SER A 214 -7.29 19.35 21.94
C SER A 214 -7.77 18.62 20.67
N ALA A 215 -6.90 18.43 19.68
CA ALA A 215 -7.22 17.81 18.40
C ALA A 215 -7.19 16.28 18.52
N ARG A 216 -8.37 15.69 18.54
CA ARG A 216 -8.57 14.24 18.41
C ARG A 216 -8.34 13.83 16.95
N ASN A 217 -7.18 13.24 16.68
CA ASN A 217 -6.83 12.73 15.35
C ASN A 217 -7.41 11.30 15.20
N PRO A 218 -8.12 10.99 14.10
CA PRO A 218 -8.66 9.66 13.88
C PRO A 218 -7.57 8.62 13.59
N THR A 219 -7.80 7.39 14.04
CA THR A 219 -7.13 6.20 13.51
C THR A 219 -7.97 5.60 12.39
N PHE A 220 -7.33 5.12 11.33
CA PHE A 220 -8.02 4.53 10.19
C PHE A 220 -7.71 3.04 10.07
N GLU A 221 -8.74 2.23 9.82
CA GLU A 221 -8.56 0.86 9.34
C GLU A 221 -8.79 0.85 7.83
N LEU A 222 -7.81 0.36 7.08
CA LEU A 222 -7.78 0.39 5.62
C LEU A 222 -7.90 -1.02 5.04
N SER A 223 -8.51 -1.13 3.87
CA SER A 223 -8.33 -2.26 2.95
C SER A 223 -7.75 -1.74 1.64
N VAL A 224 -6.62 -2.31 1.21
CA VAL A 224 -5.87 -1.84 0.05
C VAL A 224 -5.76 -2.93 -1.01
N THR A 225 -6.05 -2.56 -2.26
CA THR A 225 -5.76 -3.38 -3.43
C THR A 225 -4.82 -2.61 -4.35
N LEU A 226 -3.77 -3.26 -4.84
CA LEU A 226 -2.78 -2.65 -5.74
C LEU A 226 -2.70 -3.44 -7.03
N TRP A 227 -2.69 -2.73 -8.15
CA TRP A 227 -2.45 -3.26 -9.48
C TRP A 227 -1.13 -2.73 -10.01
N GLY A 228 -0.38 -3.59 -10.72
CA GLY A 228 0.87 -3.17 -11.33
C GLY A 228 0.69 -2.00 -12.30
N ALA A 229 1.78 -1.29 -12.58
CA ALA A 229 1.78 -0.26 -13.60
C ALA A 229 1.32 -0.84 -14.96
N PRO A 230 0.56 -0.07 -15.76
CA PRO A 230 0.13 -0.47 -17.10
C PRO A 230 1.28 -0.64 -18.09
#